data_AF-A0A1Y5N5W3-F1
#
_entry.id   AF-A0A1Y5N5W3-F1
#
_cell.length_a   1.000
_cell.length_b   1.000
_cell.length_c   1.000
_cell.angle_alpha   90.00
_cell.angle_beta   90.00
_cell.angle_gamma   90.00
#
_symmetry.space_group_name_H-M   'P 1'
#
loop_
_entity.id
_entity.type
_entity.pdbx_description
1 polymer ?
#
loop_
_entity_poly.entity_id
_entity_poly.type
_entity_poly.pdbx_seq_one_letter_code
_entity_poly.pdbx_strand_id
1 'polypeptide(L)'
;DKYIYLVKRSNLKCTMIDIPEDAIGRVDSNGKLTKPEYAEIYDEVDRNKNTLKSELFIGEWGICAGVLGDSESLGNGNEGGFKAREFQAVFLAAQLGEVEALHVLADCFKYYTYTVGVNKNLDTYTKILKLYKNPPLDEYGMMPYLDEIVGSYFVMDFNRGGVAAMPDNSLYKDLRELVEDKGKLLDPRDLDANETTREEFMTYVKSELPKFQDRLELPGFPKDWDERTLSLFIDSTLLESKIMSLTPPEGYPNAPYYNTPEELTRLY
;
A
#
# COMPACT_ATOMS: atom_id res chain seq x y z
N ASP A 1 -24.12 3.37 3.23
CA ASP A 1 -23.99 3.27 1.76
C ASP A 1 -22.73 3.91 1.19
N LYS A 2 -22.45 5.20 1.45
CA LYS A 2 -21.24 5.86 0.92
C LYS A 2 -19.93 5.15 1.31
N TYR A 3 -19.77 4.77 2.57
CA TYR A 3 -18.61 4.00 3.06
C TYR A 3 -18.37 2.74 2.22
N ILE A 4 -19.41 1.90 2.11
CA ILE A 4 -19.38 0.64 1.35
C ILE A 4 -18.97 0.89 -0.10
N TYR A 5 -19.54 1.93 -0.72
CA TYR A 5 -19.21 2.30 -2.08
C TYR A 5 -17.73 2.72 -2.24
N LEU A 6 -17.21 3.55 -1.33
CA LEU A 6 -15.81 3.99 -1.36
C LEU A 6 -14.83 2.82 -1.15
N VAL A 7 -15.13 1.91 -0.23
CA VAL A 7 -14.35 0.67 -0.04
C VAL A 7 -14.35 -0.16 -1.33
N LYS A 8 -15.50 -0.43 -1.93
CA LYS A 8 -15.57 -1.19 -3.19
C LYS A 8 -14.83 -0.49 -4.34
N ARG A 9 -14.97 0.84 -4.46
CA ARG A 9 -14.29 1.65 -5.48
C ARG A 9 -12.76 1.61 -5.31
N SER A 10 -12.27 1.55 -4.07
CA SER A 10 -10.83 1.47 -3.79
C SER A 10 -10.17 0.19 -4.30
N ASN A 11 -10.97 -0.86 -4.50
CA ASN A 11 -10.53 -2.22 -4.83
C ASN A 11 -9.57 -2.85 -3.81
N LEU A 12 -9.45 -2.29 -2.60
CA LEU A 12 -8.80 -2.96 -1.48
C LEU A 12 -9.65 -4.12 -0.99
N LYS A 13 -8.99 -5.27 -0.82
CA LYS A 13 -9.60 -6.50 -0.32
C LYS A 13 -8.84 -7.00 0.88
N CYS A 14 -9.54 -7.50 1.88
CA CYS A 14 -8.94 -8.24 2.98
C CYS A 14 -8.24 -9.49 2.44
N THR A 15 -7.02 -9.74 2.91
CA THR A 15 -6.20 -10.90 2.52
C THR A 15 -6.18 -11.98 3.60
N MET A 16 -6.49 -11.60 4.85
CA MET A 16 -6.44 -12.50 6.00
C MET A 16 -7.61 -13.48 5.99
N ILE A 17 -8.81 -12.99 5.70
CA ILE A 17 -10.06 -13.76 5.63
C ILE A 17 -10.90 -13.31 4.43
N ASP A 18 -11.80 -14.18 3.98
CA ASP A 18 -12.77 -13.80 2.95
C ASP A 18 -13.90 -12.98 3.59
N ILE A 19 -14.13 -11.77 3.06
CA ILE A 19 -15.19 -10.87 3.52
C ILE A 19 -16.27 -10.81 2.45
N PRO A 20 -17.48 -11.33 2.72
CA PRO A 20 -18.60 -11.20 1.80
C PRO A 20 -18.91 -9.74 1.50
N GLU A 21 -19.29 -9.42 0.26
CA GLU A 21 -19.60 -8.03 -0.13
C GLU A 21 -20.69 -7.37 0.73
N ASP A 22 -21.62 -8.17 1.25
CA ASP A 22 -22.72 -7.69 2.09
C ASP A 22 -22.31 -7.49 3.56
N ALA A 23 -21.13 -7.96 3.96
CA ALA A 23 -20.53 -7.74 5.27
C ALA A 23 -19.73 -6.42 5.37
N ILE A 24 -19.40 -5.80 4.24
CA ILE A 24 -18.60 -4.56 4.17
C ILE A 24 -19.30 -3.41 4.91
N GLY A 25 -18.59 -2.73 5.80
CA GLY A 25 -19.03 -1.49 6.46
C GLY A 25 -20.40 -1.57 7.14
N ARG A 26 -20.75 -2.71 7.75
CA ARG A 26 -22.04 -2.96 8.40
C ARG A 26 -22.06 -2.49 9.85
N VAL A 27 -21.45 -1.36 10.15
CA VAL A 27 -21.49 -0.72 11.48
C VAL A 27 -22.29 0.58 11.44
N ASP A 28 -22.92 0.93 12.56
CA ASP A 28 -23.53 2.25 12.76
C ASP A 28 -22.48 3.30 13.16
N SER A 29 -22.89 4.54 13.36
CA SER A 29 -22.00 5.64 13.77
C SER A 29 -21.36 5.46 15.15
N ASN A 30 -21.82 4.49 15.95
CA ASN A 30 -21.24 4.12 17.23
C ASN A 30 -20.35 2.86 17.13
N GLY A 31 -20.10 2.37 15.91
CA GLY A 31 -19.33 1.14 15.67
C GLY A 31 -20.11 -0.15 15.92
N LYS A 32 -21.43 -0.09 16.14
CA LYS A 32 -22.23 -1.29 16.41
C LYS A 32 -22.62 -2.00 15.13
N LEU A 33 -22.40 -3.32 15.09
CA LEU A 33 -22.79 -4.17 13.97
C LEU A 33 -24.31 -4.10 13.72
N THR A 34 -24.67 -3.86 12.46
CA THR A 34 -26.05 -3.70 11.96
C THR A 34 -26.61 -4.99 11.34
N LYS A 35 -25.74 -5.95 11.01
CA LYS A 35 -26.08 -7.28 10.48
C LYS A 35 -25.47 -8.39 11.35
N PRO A 36 -26.20 -8.87 12.37
CA PRO A 36 -25.67 -9.83 13.34
C PRO A 36 -25.20 -11.16 12.75
N GLU A 37 -25.69 -11.54 11.58
CA GLU A 37 -25.25 -12.73 10.85
C GLU A 37 -23.75 -12.70 10.48
N TYR A 38 -23.11 -11.52 10.47
CA TYR A 38 -21.68 -11.35 10.21
C TYR A 38 -20.83 -11.19 11.48
N ALA A 39 -21.40 -11.38 12.67
CA ALA A 39 -20.69 -11.14 13.94
C ALA A 39 -19.36 -11.89 14.04
N GLU A 40 -19.30 -13.14 13.59
CA GLU A 40 -18.08 -13.96 13.65
C GLU A 40 -16.90 -13.34 12.87
N ILE A 41 -17.17 -12.79 11.68
CA ILE A 41 -16.17 -12.15 10.83
C ILE A 41 -15.62 -10.87 11.49
N TYR A 42 -16.52 -10.05 12.04
CA TYR A 42 -16.15 -8.81 12.74
C TYR A 42 -15.32 -9.12 13.99
N ASP A 43 -15.77 -10.08 14.79
CA ASP A 43 -15.07 -10.47 16.00
C ASP A 43 -13.70 -11.11 15.69
N GLU A 44 -13.57 -11.87 14.59
CA GLU A 44 -12.30 -12.42 14.15
C GLU A 44 -11.29 -11.33 13.78
N VAL A 45 -11.71 -10.34 13.00
CA VAL A 45 -10.85 -9.21 12.62
C VAL A 45 -10.46 -8.39 13.86
N ASP A 46 -11.41 -8.07 14.72
CA ASP A 46 -11.15 -7.25 15.91
C ASP A 46 -10.15 -7.92 16.88
N ARG A 47 -10.25 -9.25 17.05
CA ARG A 47 -9.29 -10.02 17.86
C ARG A 47 -7.87 -10.03 17.30
N ASN A 48 -7.71 -9.89 15.98
CA ASN A 48 -6.42 -10.09 15.31
C ASN A 48 -5.76 -8.80 14.82
N LYS A 49 -6.49 -7.68 14.67
CA LYS A 49 -5.96 -6.41 14.16
C LYS A 49 -4.80 -5.81 14.96
N ASN A 50 -4.64 -6.22 16.21
CA ASN A 50 -3.54 -5.84 17.09
C ASN A 50 -2.49 -6.96 17.28
N THR A 51 -2.35 -7.85 16.30
CA THR A 51 -1.34 -8.92 16.32
C THR A 51 0.08 -8.36 16.42
N LEU A 52 1.00 -9.10 17.04
CA LEU A 52 2.43 -8.73 17.15
C LEU A 52 3.32 -9.61 16.27
N LYS A 53 2.75 -10.19 15.21
CA LYS A 53 3.44 -11.16 14.34
C LYS A 53 4.50 -10.49 13.46
N SER A 54 4.11 -9.47 12.71
CA SER A 54 4.98 -8.54 11.97
C SER A 54 4.16 -7.37 11.40
N GLU A 55 4.83 -6.32 10.95
CA GLU A 55 4.19 -5.12 10.36
C GLU A 55 3.28 -5.46 9.18
N LEU A 56 3.68 -6.40 8.31
CA LEU A 56 2.84 -6.85 7.20
C LEU A 56 1.52 -7.45 7.70
N PHE A 57 1.55 -8.28 8.74
CA PHE A 57 0.33 -8.86 9.30
C PHE A 57 -0.54 -7.81 10.00
N ILE A 58 0.07 -6.85 10.69
CA ILE A 58 -0.64 -5.72 11.30
C ILE A 58 -1.37 -4.93 10.22
N GLY A 59 -0.69 -4.58 9.12
CA GLY A 59 -1.28 -3.81 8.04
C GLY A 59 -2.40 -4.56 7.32
N GLU A 60 -2.21 -5.85 7.06
CA GLU A 60 -3.24 -6.64 6.39
C GLU A 60 -4.49 -6.87 7.25
N TRP A 61 -4.35 -7.08 8.57
CA TRP A 61 -5.51 -7.07 9.45
C TRP A 61 -6.14 -5.68 9.58
N GLY A 62 -5.33 -4.62 9.55
CA GLY A 62 -5.80 -3.24 9.49
C GLY A 62 -6.67 -2.96 8.26
N ILE A 63 -6.26 -3.47 7.09
CA ILE A 63 -7.08 -3.44 5.87
C ILE A 63 -8.39 -4.22 6.05
N CYS A 64 -8.35 -5.40 6.67
CA CYS A 64 -9.57 -6.16 6.97
C CYS A 64 -10.52 -5.37 7.88
N ALA A 65 -10.01 -4.71 8.93
CA ALA A 65 -10.79 -3.87 9.83
C ALA A 65 -11.38 -2.65 9.09
N GLY A 66 -10.59 -2.02 8.24
CA GLY A 66 -11.02 -0.94 7.34
C GLY A 66 -12.12 -1.36 6.37
N VAL A 67 -12.06 -2.57 5.81
CA VAL A 67 -13.17 -3.06 4.96
C VAL A 67 -14.46 -3.23 5.77
N LEU A 68 -14.36 -3.55 7.06
CA LEU A 68 -15.50 -3.77 7.94
C LEU A 68 -16.06 -2.51 8.62
N GLY A 69 -15.40 -1.35 8.52
CA GLY A 69 -15.93 -0.10 9.10
C GLY A 69 -14.95 0.67 9.97
N ASP A 70 -13.80 0.10 10.30
CA ASP A 70 -12.77 0.71 11.15
C ASP A 70 -11.74 1.43 10.28
N SER A 71 -12.09 2.63 9.80
CA SER A 71 -11.25 3.40 8.88
C SER A 71 -9.91 3.82 9.46
N GLU A 72 -9.82 4.03 10.78
CA GLU A 72 -8.57 4.33 11.49
C GLU A 72 -7.54 3.20 11.31
N SER A 73 -8.00 1.95 11.37
CA SER A 73 -7.13 0.77 11.24
C SER A 73 -6.47 0.62 9.86
N LEU A 74 -6.94 1.32 8.82
CA LEU A 74 -6.27 1.34 7.51
C LEU A 74 -4.88 1.99 7.54
N GLY A 75 -4.59 2.80 8.57
CA GLY A 75 -3.28 3.42 8.77
C GLY A 75 -2.26 2.56 9.52
N ASN A 76 -2.65 1.36 9.98
CA ASN A 76 -1.77 0.49 10.77
C ASN A 76 -0.81 -0.31 9.85
N GLY A 77 0.41 -0.60 10.34
CA GLY A 77 1.32 -1.58 9.71
C GLY A 77 2.01 -1.16 8.41
N ASN A 78 2.37 0.13 8.30
CA ASN A 78 2.81 0.82 7.09
C ASN A 78 4.25 0.49 6.61
N GLU A 79 4.76 -0.72 6.84
CA GLU A 79 6.12 -1.11 6.43
C GLU A 79 6.18 -2.32 5.48
N GLY A 80 5.03 -2.80 4.98
CA GLY A 80 4.97 -3.86 3.98
C GLY A 80 5.65 -3.46 2.67
N GLY A 81 6.32 -4.40 1.99
CA GLY A 81 6.97 -4.16 0.70
C GLY A 81 6.02 -3.71 -0.44
N PHE A 82 4.70 -3.86 -0.27
CA PHE A 82 3.66 -3.59 -1.27
C PHE A 82 3.22 -2.11 -1.28
N LYS A 83 4.01 -1.27 -1.95
CA LYS A 83 3.86 0.20 -1.92
C LYS A 83 2.55 0.71 -2.47
N ALA A 84 2.07 0.13 -3.57
CA ALA A 84 0.80 0.56 -4.15
C ALA A 84 -0.38 0.26 -3.21
N ARG A 85 -0.31 -0.88 -2.50
CA ARG A 85 -1.33 -1.30 -1.55
C ARG A 85 -1.34 -0.43 -0.30
N GLU A 86 -0.15 -0.17 0.23
CA GLU A 86 0.07 0.73 1.36
C GLU A 86 -0.49 2.13 1.06
N PHE A 87 -0.07 2.73 -0.07
CA PHE A 87 -0.56 4.04 -0.48
C PHE A 87 -2.08 4.06 -0.66
N GLN A 88 -2.66 3.02 -1.26
CA GLN A 88 -4.10 2.91 -1.44
C GLN A 88 -4.85 2.81 -0.10
N ALA A 89 -4.29 2.15 0.92
CA ALA A 89 -4.90 2.04 2.25
C ALA A 89 -4.96 3.41 2.94
N VAL A 90 -3.86 4.15 2.95
CA VAL A 90 -3.83 5.52 3.49
C VAL A 90 -4.76 6.45 2.69
N PHE A 91 -4.79 6.30 1.35
CA PHE A 91 -5.70 7.06 0.50
C PHE A 91 -7.17 6.78 0.84
N LEU A 92 -7.53 5.51 1.04
CA LEU A 92 -8.87 5.13 1.43
C LEU A 92 -9.21 5.66 2.83
N ALA A 93 -8.29 5.58 3.80
CA ALA A 93 -8.49 6.14 5.14
C ALA A 93 -8.86 7.63 5.07
N ALA A 94 -8.06 8.42 4.34
CA ALA A 94 -8.32 9.84 4.12
C ALA A 94 -9.68 10.07 3.42
N GLN A 95 -9.99 9.26 2.42
CA GLN A 95 -11.26 9.30 1.70
C GLN A 95 -12.47 9.00 2.60
N LEU A 96 -12.30 8.11 3.58
CA LEU A 96 -13.31 7.71 4.56
C LEU A 96 -13.43 8.67 5.75
N GLY A 97 -12.63 9.72 5.80
CA GLY A 97 -12.75 10.78 6.82
C GLY A 97 -11.65 10.81 7.87
N GLU A 98 -10.66 9.91 7.79
CA GLU A 98 -9.50 9.95 8.69
C GLU A 98 -8.61 11.14 8.35
N VAL A 99 -8.80 12.25 9.05
CA VAL A 99 -8.13 13.52 8.75
C VAL A 99 -6.61 13.38 8.84
N GLU A 100 -6.09 12.65 9.83
CA GLU A 100 -4.65 12.41 9.96
C GLU A 100 -4.06 11.63 8.77
N ALA A 101 -4.85 10.80 8.08
CA ALA A 101 -4.37 10.13 6.88
C ALA A 101 -4.08 11.13 5.74
N LEU A 102 -4.73 12.31 5.70
CA LEU A 102 -4.33 13.38 4.76
C LEU A 102 -2.93 13.93 5.09
N HIS A 103 -2.58 14.03 6.36
CA HIS A 103 -1.25 14.48 6.78
C HIS A 103 -0.18 13.46 6.37
N VAL A 104 -0.45 12.17 6.60
CA VAL A 104 0.43 11.07 6.15
C VAL A 104 0.58 11.09 4.63
N LEU A 105 -0.52 11.22 3.87
CA LEU A 105 -0.47 11.32 2.41
C LEU A 105 0.35 12.51 1.93
N ALA A 106 0.27 13.66 2.61
CA ALA A 106 1.12 14.80 2.26
C ALA A 106 2.59 14.41 2.42
N ASP A 107 2.96 13.88 3.59
CA ASP A 107 4.32 13.48 3.93
C ASP A 107 4.91 12.42 2.99
N CYS A 108 4.07 11.56 2.37
CA CYS A 108 4.48 10.67 1.29
C CYS A 108 5.25 11.38 0.17
N PHE A 109 4.84 12.60 -0.20
CA PHE A 109 5.46 13.34 -1.32
C PHE A 109 6.67 14.20 -0.93
N LYS A 110 7.06 14.19 0.35
CA LYS A 110 8.17 15.03 0.84
C LYS A 110 9.19 14.26 1.67
N TYR A 111 8.73 13.33 2.50
CA TYR A 111 9.54 12.64 3.50
C TYR A 111 9.59 11.12 3.28
N TYR A 112 8.49 10.50 2.83
CA TYR A 112 8.41 9.04 2.67
C TYR A 112 8.47 8.55 1.23
N THR A 113 8.81 9.41 0.27
CA THR A 113 8.88 9.20 -1.19
C THR A 113 9.04 7.72 -1.62
N TYR A 114 10.27 7.23 -1.72
CA TYR A 114 10.57 5.86 -2.12
C TYR A 114 10.10 4.83 -1.09
N THR A 115 10.02 5.20 0.20
CA THR A 115 9.46 4.34 1.26
C THR A 115 8.02 3.91 0.97
N VAL A 116 7.24 4.76 0.29
CA VAL A 116 5.85 4.47 -0.13
C VAL A 116 5.70 4.43 -1.66
N GLY A 117 6.83 4.34 -2.37
CA GLY A 117 6.90 4.21 -3.82
C GLY A 117 6.48 5.44 -4.62
N VAL A 118 6.31 6.65 -4.05
CA VAL A 118 6.05 7.89 -4.81
C VAL A 118 7.32 8.71 -5.05
N ASN A 119 7.31 9.68 -5.96
CA ASN A 119 8.43 10.62 -6.12
C ASN A 119 8.22 11.88 -5.29
N LYS A 120 9.30 12.61 -5.06
CA LYS A 120 9.26 13.90 -4.37
C LYS A 120 8.44 14.91 -5.19
N ASN A 121 7.38 15.44 -4.60
CA ASN A 121 6.50 16.42 -5.27
C ASN A 121 5.97 17.45 -4.25
N LEU A 122 6.61 18.62 -4.22
CA LEU A 122 6.28 19.68 -3.25
C LEU A 122 4.93 20.36 -3.54
N ASP A 123 4.49 20.37 -4.79
CA ASP A 123 3.18 20.92 -5.16
C ASP A 123 2.07 20.02 -4.63
N THR A 124 2.20 18.70 -4.84
CA THR A 124 1.30 17.70 -4.27
C THR A 124 1.31 17.75 -2.74
N TYR A 125 2.48 17.77 -2.11
CA TYR A 125 2.61 17.94 -0.65
C TYR A 125 1.82 19.16 -0.16
N THR A 126 2.01 20.32 -0.79
CA THR A 126 1.36 21.57 -0.40
C THR A 126 -0.16 21.51 -0.64
N LYS A 127 -0.60 20.88 -1.72
CA LYS A 127 -2.01 20.70 -2.06
C LYS A 127 -2.72 19.84 -1.01
N ILE A 128 -2.16 18.69 -0.66
CA ILE A 128 -2.73 17.79 0.34
C ILE A 128 -2.66 18.42 1.74
N LEU A 129 -1.55 19.08 2.10
CA LEU A 129 -1.42 19.75 3.40
C LEU A 129 -2.47 20.87 3.60
N LYS A 130 -2.88 21.56 2.53
CA LYS A 130 -3.99 22.53 2.59
C LYS A 130 -5.32 21.84 2.87
N LEU A 131 -5.56 20.67 2.28
CA LEU A 131 -6.75 19.86 2.56
C LEU A 131 -6.75 19.37 4.01
N TYR A 132 -5.63 18.87 4.51
CA TYR A 132 -5.49 18.45 5.90
C TYR A 132 -5.87 19.57 6.89
N LYS A 133 -5.43 20.81 6.63
CA LYS A 133 -5.72 21.97 7.49
C LYS A 133 -7.19 22.41 7.46
N ASN A 134 -7.91 22.10 6.40
CA ASN A 134 -9.32 22.46 6.23
C ASN A 134 -10.05 21.40 5.39
N PRO A 135 -10.31 20.21 5.96
CA PRO A 135 -10.81 19.08 5.20
C PRO A 135 -12.29 19.30 4.85
N PRO A 136 -12.68 19.23 3.57
CA PRO A 136 -14.05 19.44 3.13
C PRO A 136 -14.92 18.19 3.37
N LEU A 137 -15.04 17.73 4.63
CA LEU A 137 -15.86 16.58 4.99
C LEU A 137 -17.34 16.84 4.72
N ASP A 138 -18.06 15.82 4.26
CA ASP A 138 -19.51 15.89 4.04
C ASP A 138 -20.30 15.67 5.35
N GLU A 139 -21.63 15.60 5.24
CA GLU A 139 -22.53 15.39 6.39
C GLU A 139 -22.31 14.05 7.12
N TYR A 140 -21.61 13.11 6.49
CA TYR A 140 -21.26 11.81 7.04
C TYR A 140 -19.81 11.75 7.53
N GLY A 141 -19.08 12.87 7.52
CA GLY A 141 -17.69 12.94 7.93
C GLY A 141 -16.70 12.37 6.91
N MET A 142 -17.13 12.08 5.67
CA MET A 142 -16.27 11.51 4.62
C MET A 142 -15.86 12.58 3.61
N MET A 143 -14.68 12.44 3.02
CA MET A 143 -14.25 13.32 1.93
C MET A 143 -15.14 13.13 0.67
N PRO A 144 -15.31 14.16 -0.19
CA PRO A 144 -15.65 13.99 -1.59
C PRO A 144 -14.59 13.15 -2.31
N TYR A 145 -14.79 12.77 -3.58
CA TYR A 145 -13.81 11.97 -4.33
C TYR A 145 -12.41 12.62 -4.30
N LEU A 146 -11.54 12.08 -3.46
CA LEU A 146 -10.24 12.65 -3.13
C LEU A 146 -9.35 12.65 -4.36
N ASP A 147 -9.47 11.64 -5.23
CA ASP A 147 -8.76 11.57 -6.50
C ASP A 147 -9.21 12.64 -7.49
N GLU A 148 -10.46 13.11 -7.43
CA GLU A 148 -10.88 14.28 -8.23
C GLU A 148 -10.28 15.59 -7.70
N ILE A 149 -9.98 15.65 -6.39
CA ILE A 149 -9.38 16.81 -5.76
C ILE A 149 -7.86 16.82 -5.98
N VAL A 150 -7.17 15.74 -5.61
CA VAL A 150 -5.70 15.68 -5.57
C VAL A 150 -5.10 14.96 -6.77
N GLY A 151 -5.82 14.04 -7.41
CA GLY A 151 -5.34 13.17 -8.48
C GLY A 151 -5.06 11.75 -8.00
N SER A 152 -4.77 10.85 -8.95
CA SER A 152 -4.16 9.54 -8.70
C SER A 152 -2.65 9.63 -8.90
N TYR A 153 -1.88 8.80 -8.19
CA TYR A 153 -0.42 8.86 -8.21
C TYR A 153 0.20 7.52 -8.60
N PHE A 154 1.09 7.54 -9.59
CA PHE A 154 1.80 6.34 -10.01
C PHE A 154 2.82 5.92 -8.96
N VAL A 155 2.63 4.72 -8.43
CA VAL A 155 3.47 4.14 -7.38
C VAL A 155 4.47 3.17 -7.99
N MET A 156 5.75 3.40 -7.71
CA MET A 156 6.84 2.48 -7.99
C MET A 156 6.74 1.33 -6.98
N ASP A 157 6.27 0.19 -7.46
CA ASP A 157 6.15 -1.02 -6.68
C ASP A 157 6.70 -2.21 -7.49
N PHE A 158 7.73 -2.86 -6.95
CA PHE A 158 8.35 -4.02 -7.60
C PHE A 158 7.70 -5.34 -7.18
N ASN A 159 6.75 -5.33 -6.23
CA ASN A 159 5.95 -6.49 -5.85
C ASN A 159 4.80 -6.72 -6.85
N ARG A 160 5.15 -7.06 -8.09
CA ARG A 160 4.20 -7.23 -9.20
C ARG A 160 4.62 -8.36 -10.14
N GLY A 161 3.65 -8.89 -10.89
CA GLY A 161 3.92 -9.95 -11.88
C GLY A 161 4.35 -11.29 -11.27
N GLY A 162 3.86 -11.61 -10.06
CA GLY A 162 4.20 -12.86 -9.36
C GLY A 162 5.55 -12.85 -8.65
N VAL A 163 6.21 -11.70 -8.59
CA VAL A 163 7.44 -11.49 -7.82
C VAL A 163 7.08 -10.80 -6.51
N ALA A 164 7.29 -11.49 -5.38
CA ALA A 164 7.37 -10.87 -4.07
C ALA A 164 8.85 -10.58 -3.77
N ALA A 165 9.16 -9.31 -3.58
CA ALA A 165 10.50 -8.80 -3.33
C ALA A 165 10.44 -7.77 -2.19
N MET A 166 11.41 -7.83 -1.30
CA MET A 166 11.66 -6.81 -0.27
C MET A 166 10.52 -6.63 0.74
N PRO A 167 10.17 -7.67 1.54
CA PRO A 167 9.27 -7.46 2.67
C PRO A 167 9.83 -6.46 3.70
N ASP A 168 11.14 -6.19 3.70
CA ASP A 168 11.85 -5.31 4.62
C ASP A 168 12.12 -3.88 4.10
N ASN A 169 11.62 -3.55 2.91
CA ASN A 169 11.76 -2.23 2.28
C ASN A 169 13.21 -1.82 1.92
N SER A 170 14.15 -2.77 1.86
CA SER A 170 15.60 -2.50 1.68
C SER A 170 15.96 -1.82 0.35
N LEU A 171 15.58 -2.36 -0.81
CA LEU A 171 15.90 -1.75 -2.11
C LEU A 171 15.33 -0.32 -2.24
N TYR A 172 14.14 -0.06 -1.70
CA TYR A 172 13.56 1.28 -1.74
C TYR A 172 14.39 2.29 -0.94
N LYS A 173 14.96 1.87 0.21
CA LYS A 173 15.91 2.69 0.98
C LYS A 173 17.18 2.96 0.18
N ASP A 174 17.71 1.95 -0.50
CA ASP A 174 18.89 2.10 -1.36
C ASP A 174 18.62 3.05 -2.55
N LEU A 175 17.48 2.89 -3.22
CA LEU A 175 17.03 3.77 -4.30
C LEU A 175 16.88 5.22 -3.81
N ARG A 176 16.24 5.42 -2.65
CA ARG A 176 16.11 6.74 -2.02
C ARG A 176 17.48 7.38 -1.83
N GLU A 177 18.43 6.66 -1.23
CA GLU A 177 19.77 7.18 -0.95
C GLU A 177 20.52 7.53 -2.25
N LEU A 178 20.41 6.68 -3.28
CA LEU A 178 21.05 6.93 -4.57
C LEU A 178 20.48 8.12 -5.32
N VAL A 179 19.17 8.33 -5.24
CA VAL A 179 18.46 9.39 -5.96
C VAL A 179 18.48 10.71 -5.18
N GLU A 180 18.04 10.70 -3.93
CA GLU A 180 17.83 11.91 -3.14
C GLU A 180 19.09 12.42 -2.44
N ASP A 181 19.89 11.50 -1.88
CA ASP A 181 21.02 11.86 -1.01
C ASP A 181 22.33 11.95 -1.80
N LYS A 182 22.55 11.04 -2.76
CA LYS A 182 23.80 10.93 -3.55
C LYS A 182 23.72 11.51 -4.96
N GLY A 183 22.52 11.64 -5.54
CA GLY A 183 22.34 12.09 -6.94
C GLY A 183 23.04 11.21 -7.98
N LYS A 184 23.19 9.91 -7.70
CA LYS A 184 23.84 8.93 -8.59
C LYS A 184 22.88 8.32 -9.61
N LEU A 185 21.59 8.35 -9.31
CA LEU A 185 20.51 7.98 -10.21
C LEU A 185 19.49 9.12 -10.24
N LEU A 186 18.78 9.27 -11.34
CA LEU A 186 17.66 10.19 -11.46
C LEU A 186 16.35 9.42 -11.30
N ASP A 187 15.37 9.96 -10.57
CA ASP A 187 14.04 9.31 -10.49
C ASP A 187 13.44 9.30 -11.91
N PRO A 188 12.98 8.14 -12.42
CA PRO A 188 12.45 8.06 -13.77
C PRO A 188 11.19 8.91 -14.00
N ARG A 189 10.54 9.39 -12.93
CA ARG A 189 9.35 10.26 -12.93
C ARG A 189 9.68 11.76 -12.90
N ASP A 190 10.94 12.14 -12.71
CA ASP A 190 11.33 13.54 -12.67
C ASP A 190 11.20 14.18 -14.06
N LEU A 191 10.95 15.50 -14.08
CA LEU A 191 10.68 16.27 -15.31
C LEU A 191 11.88 16.31 -16.27
N ASP A 192 13.09 16.21 -15.73
CA ASP A 192 14.35 16.17 -16.47
C ASP A 192 14.81 14.74 -16.81
N ALA A 193 14.05 13.71 -16.41
CA ALA A 193 14.31 12.35 -16.81
C ALA A 193 14.02 12.14 -18.30
N ASN A 194 14.97 11.49 -18.98
CA ASN A 194 14.89 11.11 -20.39
C ASN A 194 15.13 9.61 -20.56
N GLU A 195 15.00 9.10 -21.79
CA GLU A 195 15.17 7.67 -22.09
C GLU A 195 16.47 7.09 -21.52
N THR A 196 17.60 7.79 -21.64
CA THR A 196 18.89 7.32 -21.12
C THR A 196 18.89 7.18 -19.61
N THR A 197 18.44 8.22 -18.88
CA THR A 197 18.43 8.18 -17.41
C THR A 197 17.42 7.17 -16.86
N ARG A 198 16.29 6.97 -17.56
CA ARG A 198 15.31 5.94 -17.20
C ARG A 198 15.86 4.53 -17.42
N GLU A 199 16.55 4.28 -18.53
CA GLU A 199 17.19 2.99 -18.78
C GLU A 199 18.34 2.71 -17.80
N GLU A 200 19.11 3.72 -17.40
CA GLU A 200 20.12 3.59 -16.34
C GLU A 200 19.46 3.19 -15.01
N PHE A 201 18.38 3.87 -14.61
CA PHE A 201 17.61 3.53 -13.41
C PHE A 201 17.07 2.09 -13.47
N MET A 202 16.42 1.72 -14.58
CA MET A 202 15.84 0.38 -14.74
C MET A 202 16.90 -0.71 -14.83
N THR A 203 18.07 -0.41 -15.38
CA THR A 203 19.21 -1.35 -15.39
C THR A 203 19.70 -1.61 -13.97
N TYR A 204 19.83 -0.57 -13.15
CA TYR A 204 20.18 -0.73 -11.73
C TYR A 204 19.12 -1.55 -10.98
N VAL A 205 17.83 -1.22 -11.14
CA VAL A 205 16.75 -2.00 -10.51
C VAL A 205 16.81 -3.47 -10.91
N LYS A 206 16.99 -3.77 -12.21
CA LYS A 206 17.08 -5.16 -12.71
C LYS A 206 18.29 -5.91 -12.15
N SER A 207 19.42 -5.24 -11.91
CA SER A 207 20.62 -5.88 -11.35
C SER A 207 20.50 -6.13 -9.84
N GLU A 208 19.78 -5.25 -9.14
CA GLU A 208 19.68 -5.30 -7.68
C GLU A 208 18.48 -6.10 -7.18
N LEU A 209 17.30 -5.99 -7.82
CA LEU A 209 16.05 -6.62 -7.37
C LEU A 209 16.18 -8.12 -7.06
N PRO A 210 16.88 -8.96 -7.86
CA PRO A 210 17.04 -10.39 -7.55
C PRO A 210 17.83 -10.70 -6.26
N LYS A 211 18.53 -9.71 -5.70
CA LYS A 211 19.26 -9.84 -4.42
C LYS A 211 18.34 -9.63 -3.21
N PHE A 212 17.17 -9.02 -3.43
CA PHE A 212 16.17 -8.70 -2.41
C PHE A 212 14.87 -9.49 -2.56
N GLN A 213 14.85 -10.48 -3.45
CA GLN A 213 13.75 -11.43 -3.61
C GLN A 213 13.91 -12.60 -2.64
N ASP A 214 12.79 -13.08 -2.11
CA ASP A 214 12.76 -14.36 -1.42
C ASP A 214 13.05 -15.48 -2.42
N ARG A 215 14.14 -16.22 -2.17
CA ARG A 215 14.59 -17.31 -3.04
C ARG A 215 13.85 -18.61 -2.77
N LEU A 216 12.58 -18.64 -3.16
CA LEU A 216 11.69 -19.80 -2.97
C LEU A 216 12.12 -21.03 -3.79
N GLU A 217 12.98 -20.86 -4.79
CA GLU A 217 13.55 -21.93 -5.61
C GLU A 217 14.65 -22.74 -4.91
N LEU A 218 15.20 -22.24 -3.79
CA LEU A 218 16.24 -22.94 -3.04
C LEU A 218 15.63 -24.04 -2.17
N PRO A 219 16.08 -25.30 -2.29
CA PRO A 219 15.54 -26.39 -1.48
C PRO A 219 16.01 -26.29 -0.02
N GLY A 220 15.04 -26.22 0.89
CA GLY A 220 15.27 -26.21 2.34
C GLY A 220 15.49 -24.82 2.92
N PHE A 221 15.39 -24.72 4.24
CA PHE A 221 15.59 -23.47 4.98
C PHE A 221 17.01 -23.40 5.55
N PRO A 222 17.56 -22.19 5.79
CA PRO A 222 18.84 -22.04 6.46
C PRO A 222 18.86 -22.79 7.80
N LYS A 223 19.94 -23.55 8.05
CA LYS A 223 20.04 -24.43 9.22
C LYS A 223 20.07 -23.65 10.55
N ASP A 224 20.47 -22.39 10.49
CA ASP A 224 20.58 -21.45 11.60
C ASP A 224 19.26 -20.75 11.95
N TRP A 225 18.19 -20.96 11.17
CA TRP A 225 16.87 -20.45 11.52
C TRP A 225 16.27 -21.24 12.67
N ASP A 226 15.78 -20.52 13.68
CA ASP A 226 14.94 -21.10 14.71
C ASP A 226 13.51 -21.35 14.21
N GLU A 227 12.74 -22.11 14.97
CA GLU A 227 11.35 -22.46 14.62
C GLU A 227 10.47 -21.22 14.42
N ARG A 228 10.71 -20.16 15.20
CA ARG A 228 9.96 -18.90 15.10
C ARG A 228 10.23 -18.19 13.78
N THR A 229 11.50 -18.06 13.39
CA THR A 229 11.92 -17.43 12.13
C THR A 229 11.35 -18.22 10.96
N LEU A 230 11.45 -19.54 11.01
CA LEU A 230 10.91 -20.42 9.99
C LEU A 230 9.39 -20.27 9.84
N SER A 231 8.64 -20.30 10.95
CA SER A 231 7.18 -20.13 10.94
C SER A 231 6.80 -18.76 10.38
N LEU A 232 7.47 -17.69 10.83
CA LEU A 232 7.18 -16.35 10.35
C LEU A 232 7.45 -16.21 8.86
N PHE A 233 8.54 -16.78 8.36
CA PHE A 233 8.86 -16.77 6.94
C PHE A 233 7.76 -17.46 6.12
N ILE A 234 7.39 -18.70 6.48
CA ILE A 234 6.32 -19.44 5.79
C ILE A 234 5.02 -18.65 5.77
N ASP A 235 4.64 -18.09 6.92
CA ASP A 235 3.41 -17.32 7.06
C ASP A 235 3.44 -16.03 6.23
N SER A 236 4.57 -15.31 6.21
CA SER A 236 4.74 -14.10 5.40
C SER A 236 4.68 -14.42 3.90
N THR A 237 5.37 -15.47 3.43
CA THR A 237 5.33 -15.88 2.01
C THR A 237 3.90 -16.24 1.56
N LEU A 238 3.12 -16.91 2.42
CA LEU A 238 1.71 -17.19 2.15
C LEU A 238 0.87 -15.91 2.07
N LEU A 239 1.12 -14.96 2.98
CA LEU A 239 0.42 -13.67 2.99
C LEU A 239 0.76 -12.83 1.76
N GLU A 240 2.04 -12.71 1.41
CA GLU A 240 2.53 -12.04 0.21
C GLU A 240 1.90 -12.62 -1.06
N SER A 241 1.83 -13.95 -1.15
CA SER A 241 1.18 -14.64 -2.28
C SER A 241 -0.30 -14.28 -2.40
N LYS A 242 -1.02 -14.23 -1.26
CA LYS A 242 -2.42 -13.78 -1.23
C LYS A 242 -2.56 -12.33 -1.65
N ILE A 243 -1.74 -11.42 -1.12
CA ILE A 243 -1.71 -10.00 -1.50
C ILE A 243 -1.53 -9.87 -3.01
N MET A 244 -0.54 -10.55 -3.60
CA MET A 244 -0.29 -10.51 -5.05
C MET A 244 -1.51 -11.00 -5.86
N SER A 245 -2.16 -12.08 -5.42
CA SER A 245 -3.34 -12.62 -6.12
C SER A 245 -4.58 -11.72 -6.06
N LEU A 246 -4.69 -10.91 -5.01
CA LEU A 246 -5.82 -9.97 -4.81
C LEU A 246 -5.52 -8.58 -5.34
N THR A 247 -4.26 -8.25 -5.59
CA THR A 247 -3.85 -6.96 -6.14
C THR A 247 -4.11 -6.91 -7.65
N PRO A 248 -4.72 -5.85 -8.18
CA PRO A 248 -4.97 -5.77 -9.61
C PRO A 248 -3.66 -5.65 -10.40
N PRO A 249 -3.59 -6.19 -11.64
CA PRO A 249 -2.37 -6.17 -12.45
C PRO A 249 -1.81 -4.76 -12.72
N GLU A 250 -2.69 -3.76 -12.80
CA GLU A 250 -2.36 -2.35 -13.04
C GLU A 250 -2.12 -1.55 -11.75
N GLY A 251 -2.25 -2.18 -10.57
CA GLY A 251 -2.28 -1.51 -9.27
C GLY A 251 -3.68 -1.05 -8.88
N TYR A 252 -3.79 -0.11 -7.95
CA TYR A 252 -5.09 0.35 -7.45
C TYR A 252 -5.53 1.65 -8.16
N PRO A 253 -6.83 2.01 -8.15
CA PRO A 253 -7.31 3.20 -8.86
C PRO A 253 -6.60 4.52 -8.48
N ASN A 254 -6.20 4.68 -7.22
CA ASN A 254 -5.50 5.88 -6.75
C ASN A 254 -3.98 5.67 -6.63
N ALA A 255 -3.55 4.42 -6.77
CA ALA A 255 -2.16 3.98 -6.69
C ALA A 255 -1.82 3.02 -7.85
N PRO A 256 -1.97 3.44 -9.12
CA PRO A 256 -1.60 2.60 -10.25
C PRO A 256 -0.08 2.37 -10.26
N TYR A 257 0.35 1.23 -10.79
CA TYR A 257 1.78 0.97 -10.91
C TYR A 257 2.45 1.92 -11.90
N TYR A 258 3.58 2.48 -11.48
CA TYR A 258 4.45 3.22 -12.38
C TYR A 258 5.15 2.26 -13.36
N ASN A 259 5.18 2.65 -14.63
CA ASN A 259 6.02 2.04 -15.67
C ASN A 259 6.69 3.17 -16.43
N THR A 260 7.94 2.99 -16.83
CA THR A 260 8.59 3.99 -17.69
C THR A 260 7.90 4.02 -19.07
N PRO A 261 7.95 5.14 -19.81
CA PRO A 261 7.44 5.18 -21.18
C PRO A 261 8.02 4.08 -22.09
N GLU A 262 9.28 3.72 -21.87
CA GLU A 262 10.00 2.69 -22.61
C GLU A 262 9.51 1.28 -22.24
N GLU A 263 9.21 1.01 -20.96
CA GLU A 263 8.54 -0.22 -20.55
C GLU A 263 7.16 -0.36 -21.19
N LEU A 264 6.36 0.72 -21.18
CA LEU A 264 5.04 0.71 -21.80
C LEU A 264 5.11 0.45 -23.31
N THR A 265 6.10 1.04 -23.99
CA THR A 265 6.30 0.81 -25.44
C THR A 265 6.69 -0.64 -25.76
N ARG A 266 7.30 -1.38 -24.83
CA ARG A 266 7.64 -2.80 -25.03
C ARG A 266 6.46 -3.75 -24.81
N LEU A 267 5.40 -3.28 -24.16
CA LEU A 267 4.19 -4.06 -23.89
C LEU A 267 3.18 -4.03 -25.06
N TYR A 268 3.33 -3.07 -25.98
CA TYR A 268 2.47 -2.87 -27.16
C TYR A 268 3.23 -3.10 -28.46
#